data_AF-A0A5D2Q2G9-F1
#
_entry.id   AF-A0A5D2Q2G9-F1
#
_cell.length_a   1.000
_cell.length_b   1.000
_cell.length_c   1.000
_cell.angle_alpha   90.00
_cell.angle_beta   90.00
_cell.angle_gamma   90.00
#
_symmetry.space_group_name_H-M   'P 1'
#
loop_
_entity.id
_entity.type
_entity.pdbx_description
1 polymer ?
#
loop_
_entity_poly.entity_id
_entity_poly.type
_entity_poly.pdbx_seq_one_letter_code
_entity_poly.pdbx_strand_id
1 'polypeptide(L)'
;MENADVFLGLQDFLERMRQPSAADFVKSIKSFIVSFSNNAPEPERDSAAVQAFFANMEAAFRAHPLWAGCSEEELDSAGEGLEKYVMTKLFTRVFASLPDDVKLDEQLSEKMALVQQFVRPENLDIKPAFQNETSWLLAQKELQKINMYKAPRDKLVCILNCCKVINNLLLNASIASNENPPGADDFLPVLIYVTIKANPPQLHSNLLYIQRYRCQSRLVSEAAYFFTNMLSAEAFISNIDAKALSLEETEFEKNMEFARAILSGLSTDLDGLSSQINQLAGQDQREPTESRHHTLKEDHANRPKSSDGKSSSKDQSSISKVPSISELENRGATILLKEDQVSKVFQEYPYMFAHAGDLTVKDVEELLNNYKQLVFKYVCLLKGSDGASASFPLSKSQAQAQQHVETFKESQDHRAIAQNIGLQNDTDKEEDGPTRTSNQENTNSDLLKEEAVGSSEYSHDDTSEQ
;
A
#
# COMPACT_ATOMS: atom_id res chain seq x y z
N MET A 1 -7.97 -5.43 -4.01
CA MET A 1 -8.67 -5.86 -5.25
C MET A 1 -7.76 -5.78 -6.48
N GLU A 2 -6.94 -4.73 -6.65
CA GLU A 2 -6.11 -4.56 -7.87
C GLU A 2 -5.07 -5.67 -8.15
N ASN A 3 -4.48 -6.33 -7.15
CA ASN A 3 -3.46 -7.37 -7.39
C ASN A 3 -4.03 -8.70 -7.95
N ALA A 4 -5.32 -9.00 -7.74
CA ALA A 4 -5.96 -10.19 -8.29
C ALA A 4 -6.22 -10.03 -9.80
N ASP A 5 -6.59 -8.82 -10.25
CA ASP A 5 -6.77 -8.49 -11.67
C ASP A 5 -5.46 -8.59 -12.46
N VAL A 6 -4.30 -8.30 -11.85
CA VAL A 6 -2.99 -8.37 -12.51
C VAL A 6 -2.59 -9.78 -12.95
N PHE A 7 -3.01 -10.80 -12.19
CA PHE A 7 -2.69 -12.19 -12.50
C PHE A 7 -3.67 -12.78 -13.52
N LEU A 8 -4.93 -12.35 -13.48
CA LEU A 8 -5.97 -12.72 -14.44
C LEU A 8 -5.66 -12.16 -15.84
N GLY A 9 -5.32 -10.88 -15.95
CA GLY A 9 -5.11 -10.23 -17.27
C GLY A 9 -3.98 -10.86 -18.12
N LEU A 10 -2.85 -11.24 -17.51
CA LEU A 10 -1.77 -11.92 -18.25
C LEU A 10 -2.16 -13.36 -18.63
N GLN A 11 -2.82 -14.08 -17.72
CA GLN A 11 -3.22 -15.46 -17.98
C GLN A 11 -4.25 -15.50 -19.11
N ASP A 12 -5.25 -14.63 -19.07
CA ASP A 12 -6.28 -14.49 -20.10
C ASP A 12 -5.66 -14.10 -21.44
N PHE A 13 -4.71 -13.16 -21.45
CA PHE A 13 -3.93 -12.81 -22.63
C PHE A 13 -3.19 -14.03 -23.21
N LEU A 14 -2.47 -14.78 -22.37
CA LEU A 14 -1.73 -15.97 -22.81
C LEU A 14 -2.65 -17.08 -23.31
N GLU A 15 -3.82 -17.26 -22.70
CA GLU A 15 -4.82 -18.23 -23.14
C GLU A 15 -5.39 -17.87 -24.50
N ARG A 16 -5.73 -16.60 -24.74
CA ARG A 16 -6.14 -16.11 -26.07
C ARG A 16 -5.02 -16.28 -27.09
N MET A 17 -3.76 -16.03 -26.70
CA MET A 17 -2.58 -16.23 -27.56
C MET A 17 -2.27 -17.71 -27.87
N ARG A 18 -2.82 -18.67 -27.11
CA ARG A 18 -2.70 -20.12 -27.41
C ARG A 18 -3.68 -20.57 -28.49
N GLN A 19 -4.71 -19.79 -28.82
CA GLN A 19 -5.68 -20.15 -29.84
C GLN A 19 -5.03 -20.14 -31.23
N PRO A 20 -5.32 -21.11 -32.11
CA PRO A 20 -4.73 -21.17 -33.45
C PRO A 20 -4.98 -19.90 -34.29
N SER A 21 -6.13 -19.27 -34.09
CA SER A 21 -6.52 -18.00 -34.69
C SER A 21 -5.65 -16.81 -34.29
N ALA A 22 -4.89 -16.90 -33.19
CA ALA A 22 -3.96 -15.88 -32.73
C ALA A 22 -2.51 -16.11 -33.20
N ALA A 23 -2.26 -17.13 -34.03
CA ALA A 23 -0.92 -17.54 -34.44
C ALA A 23 -0.09 -16.40 -35.08
N ASP A 24 -0.73 -15.56 -35.90
CA ASP A 24 -0.06 -14.42 -36.53
C ASP A 24 0.38 -13.35 -35.51
N PHE A 25 -0.40 -13.12 -34.44
CA PHE A 25 0.01 -12.25 -33.35
C PHE A 25 1.22 -12.81 -32.61
N VAL A 26 1.19 -14.11 -32.27
CA VAL A 26 2.33 -14.76 -31.61
C VAL A 26 3.59 -14.67 -32.47
N LYS A 27 3.47 -14.88 -33.78
CA LYS A 27 4.58 -14.73 -34.73
C LYS A 27 5.09 -13.30 -34.79
N SER A 28 4.19 -12.32 -34.84
CA SER A 28 4.53 -10.88 -34.82
C SER A 28 5.30 -10.50 -33.56
N ILE A 29 4.79 -10.88 -32.38
CA ILE A 29 5.42 -10.61 -31.07
C ILE A 29 6.81 -11.24 -30.99
N LYS A 30 6.94 -12.52 -31.36
CA LYS A 30 8.24 -13.21 -31.35
C LYS A 30 9.22 -12.57 -32.33
N SER A 31 8.76 -12.24 -33.54
CA SER A 31 9.59 -11.56 -34.55
C SER A 31 10.08 -10.20 -34.05
N PHE A 32 9.20 -9.43 -33.41
CA PHE A 32 9.57 -8.15 -32.82
C PHE A 32 10.65 -8.32 -31.75
N ILE A 33 10.49 -9.25 -30.80
CA ILE A 33 11.48 -9.49 -29.73
C ILE A 33 12.85 -9.89 -30.29
N VAL A 34 12.88 -10.76 -31.30
CA VAL A 34 14.12 -11.21 -31.95
C VAL A 34 14.78 -10.06 -32.71
N SER A 35 14.00 -9.35 -33.54
CA SER A 35 14.49 -8.20 -34.31
C SER A 35 15.03 -7.09 -33.40
N PHE A 36 14.32 -6.79 -32.31
CA PHE A 36 14.73 -5.81 -31.32
C PHE A 36 16.07 -6.17 -30.69
N SER A 37 16.25 -7.45 -30.32
CA SER A 37 17.48 -7.94 -29.70
C SER A 37 18.71 -7.86 -30.60
N ASN A 38 18.52 -7.86 -31.93
CA ASN A 38 19.61 -7.77 -32.91
C ASN A 38 20.12 -6.35 -33.14
N ASN A 39 19.36 -5.33 -32.74
CA ASN A 39 19.78 -3.94 -32.90
C ASN A 39 20.79 -3.54 -31.83
N ALA A 40 21.62 -2.53 -32.08
CA ALA A 40 22.41 -1.91 -31.01
C ALA A 40 21.48 -1.30 -29.94
N PRO A 41 21.79 -1.39 -28.64
CA PRO A 41 21.01 -0.73 -27.59
C PRO A 41 21.07 0.80 -27.76
N GLU A 42 19.90 1.44 -27.82
CA GLU A 42 19.77 2.89 -27.89
C GLU A 42 18.42 3.27 -27.26
N PRO A 43 18.37 3.81 -26.03
CA PRO A 43 17.12 3.91 -25.26
C PRO A 43 16.00 4.69 -25.93
N GLU A 44 16.32 5.80 -26.60
CA GLU A 44 15.32 6.66 -27.25
C GLU A 44 14.66 5.95 -28.43
N ARG A 45 15.46 5.35 -29.33
CA ARG A 45 14.96 4.55 -30.45
C ARG A 45 14.27 3.27 -29.98
N ASP A 46 14.83 2.60 -28.98
CA ASP A 46 14.29 1.37 -28.42
C ASP A 46 12.92 1.63 -27.78
N SER A 47 12.78 2.71 -26.99
CA SER A 47 11.49 3.11 -26.42
C SER A 47 10.46 3.47 -27.50
N ALA A 48 10.83 4.27 -28.51
CA ALA A 48 9.94 4.62 -29.61
C ALA A 48 9.46 3.38 -30.39
N ALA A 49 10.35 2.42 -30.64
CA ALA A 49 10.01 1.18 -31.32
C ALA A 49 9.03 0.31 -30.49
N VAL A 50 9.23 0.21 -29.18
CA VAL A 50 8.30 -0.51 -28.28
C VAL A 50 6.93 0.17 -28.24
N GLN A 51 6.88 1.50 -28.12
CA GLN A 51 5.61 2.23 -28.09
C GLN A 51 4.83 2.09 -29.40
N ALA A 52 5.52 2.23 -30.55
CA ALA A 52 4.90 2.00 -31.85
C ALA A 52 4.39 0.56 -32.01
N PHE A 53 5.14 -0.43 -31.51
CA PHE A 53 4.71 -1.82 -31.52
C PHE A 53 3.45 -2.04 -30.68
N PHE A 54 3.39 -1.49 -29.46
CA PHE A 54 2.20 -1.58 -28.61
C PHE A 54 0.98 -0.91 -29.26
N ALA A 55 1.11 0.30 -29.78
CA ALA A 55 0.01 0.99 -30.44
C ALA A 55 -0.53 0.20 -31.65
N ASN A 56 0.36 -0.36 -32.47
CA ASN A 56 -0.03 -1.18 -33.62
C ASN A 56 -0.74 -2.47 -33.19
N MET A 57 -0.24 -3.14 -32.15
CA MET A 57 -0.83 -4.38 -31.65
C MET A 57 -2.18 -4.14 -30.98
N GLU A 58 -2.35 -3.06 -30.23
CA GLU A 58 -3.64 -2.70 -29.61
C GLU A 58 -4.69 -2.38 -30.69
N ALA A 59 -4.32 -1.62 -31.72
CA ALA A 59 -5.20 -1.38 -32.87
C ALA A 59 -5.56 -2.69 -33.59
N ALA A 60 -4.59 -3.61 -33.72
CA ALA A 60 -4.82 -4.91 -34.34
C ALA A 60 -5.70 -5.82 -33.49
N PHE A 61 -5.56 -5.84 -32.15
CA PHE A 61 -6.46 -6.56 -31.26
C PHE A 61 -7.89 -6.07 -31.43
N ARG A 62 -8.11 -4.75 -31.43
CA ARG A 62 -9.42 -4.15 -31.60
C ARG A 62 -10.11 -4.49 -32.93
N ALA A 63 -9.32 -4.64 -33.99
CA ALA A 63 -9.83 -4.99 -35.32
C ALA A 63 -10.00 -6.51 -35.53
N HIS A 64 -9.47 -7.35 -34.65
CA HIS A 64 -9.41 -8.79 -34.87
C HIS A 64 -10.71 -9.51 -34.42
N PRO A 65 -11.22 -10.49 -35.19
CA PRO A 65 -12.41 -11.24 -34.83
C PRO A 65 -12.36 -11.94 -33.46
N LEU A 66 -11.16 -12.27 -32.95
CA LEU A 66 -11.00 -12.88 -31.62
C LEU A 66 -11.35 -11.95 -30.45
N TRP A 67 -11.32 -10.65 -30.67
CA TRP A 67 -11.72 -9.64 -29.70
C TRP A 67 -13.01 -8.94 -30.14
N ALA A 68 -13.72 -9.49 -31.12
CA ALA A 68 -15.02 -8.98 -31.53
C ALA A 68 -16.02 -9.14 -30.37
N GLY A 69 -16.61 -8.03 -29.94
CA GLY A 69 -17.57 -8.00 -28.83
C GLY A 69 -16.94 -7.95 -27.44
N CYS A 70 -15.61 -7.85 -27.33
CA CYS A 70 -14.96 -7.58 -26.05
C CYS A 70 -15.20 -6.15 -25.57
N SER A 71 -15.23 -5.97 -24.26
CA SER A 71 -15.33 -4.64 -23.64
C SER A 71 -14.00 -3.87 -23.76
N GLU A 72 -14.04 -2.56 -23.50
CA GLU A 72 -12.82 -1.74 -23.46
C GLU A 72 -11.87 -2.22 -22.37
N GLU A 73 -12.39 -2.65 -21.22
CA GLU A 73 -11.60 -3.17 -20.10
C GLU A 73 -10.88 -4.47 -20.47
N GLU A 74 -11.51 -5.36 -21.25
CA GLU A 74 -10.88 -6.58 -21.74
C GLU A 74 -9.79 -6.28 -22.78
N LEU A 75 -10.02 -5.29 -23.65
CA LEU A 75 -9.02 -4.84 -24.62
C LEU A 75 -7.83 -4.19 -23.93
N ASP A 76 -8.07 -3.37 -22.91
CA ASP A 76 -7.01 -2.79 -22.09
C ASP A 76 -6.24 -3.86 -21.33
N SER A 77 -6.92 -4.83 -20.73
CA SER A 77 -6.28 -5.96 -20.05
C SER A 77 -5.39 -6.76 -21.01
N ALA A 78 -5.82 -6.95 -22.27
CA ALA A 78 -5.00 -7.59 -23.30
C ALA A 78 -3.76 -6.74 -23.69
N GLY A 79 -3.90 -5.41 -23.76
CA GLY A 79 -2.78 -4.49 -23.96
C GLY A 79 -1.77 -4.55 -22.81
N GLU A 80 -2.25 -4.62 -21.57
CA GLU A 80 -1.40 -4.78 -20.38
C GLU A 80 -0.73 -6.16 -20.31
N GLY A 81 -1.43 -7.22 -20.73
CA GLY A 81 -0.86 -8.56 -20.90
C GLY A 81 0.26 -8.58 -21.94
N LEU A 82 0.08 -7.88 -23.06
CA LEU A 82 1.11 -7.70 -24.09
C LEU A 82 2.32 -6.93 -23.55
N GLU A 83 2.10 -5.79 -22.89
CA GLU A 83 3.16 -5.00 -22.24
C GLU A 83 3.97 -5.89 -21.30
N LYS A 84 3.29 -6.60 -20.40
CA LYS A 84 3.92 -7.50 -19.43
C LYS A 84 4.73 -8.60 -20.11
N TYR A 85 4.20 -9.23 -21.15
CA TYR A 85 4.90 -10.29 -21.87
C TYR A 85 6.16 -9.77 -22.57
N VAL A 86 6.03 -8.73 -23.39
CA VAL A 86 7.13 -8.16 -24.19
C VAL A 86 8.21 -7.60 -23.27
N MET A 87 7.82 -6.79 -22.29
CA MET A 87 8.77 -6.13 -21.41
C MET A 87 9.48 -7.12 -20.48
N THR A 88 8.84 -8.23 -20.10
CA THR A 88 9.52 -9.31 -19.37
C THR A 88 10.65 -9.93 -20.19
N LYS A 89 10.48 -10.07 -21.50
CA LYS A 89 11.49 -10.63 -22.41
C LYS A 89 12.60 -9.65 -22.72
N LEU A 90 12.28 -8.36 -22.83
CA LEU A 90 13.25 -7.31 -23.15
C LEU A 90 13.98 -6.78 -21.90
N PHE A 91 13.50 -7.06 -20.69
CA PHE A 91 13.95 -6.45 -19.44
C PHE A 91 15.47 -6.32 -19.29
N THR A 92 16.22 -7.41 -19.46
CA THR A 92 17.69 -7.43 -19.27
C THR A 92 18.45 -6.59 -20.30
N ARG A 93 17.82 -6.26 -21.43
CA ARG A 93 18.40 -5.42 -22.48
C ARG A 93 18.14 -3.93 -22.23
N VAL A 94 16.97 -3.59 -21.69
CA VAL A 94 16.49 -2.20 -21.66
C VAL A 94 16.48 -1.55 -20.28
N PHE A 95 16.55 -2.33 -19.20
CA PHE A 95 16.58 -1.83 -17.83
C PHE A 95 18.02 -1.61 -17.37
N ALA A 96 18.33 -0.41 -16.85
CA ALA A 96 19.67 -0.03 -16.36
C ALA A 96 20.79 -0.40 -17.37
N SER A 97 20.52 -0.16 -18.66
CA SER A 97 21.36 -0.66 -19.76
C SER A 97 22.58 0.21 -20.07
N LEU A 98 22.54 1.49 -19.68
CA LEU A 98 23.63 2.42 -19.85
C LEU A 98 24.47 2.54 -18.57
N PRO A 99 25.81 2.60 -18.65
CA PRO A 99 26.67 2.80 -17.48
C PRO A 99 26.35 4.08 -16.70
N ASP A 100 25.93 5.13 -17.40
CA ASP A 100 25.55 6.41 -16.77
C ASP A 100 24.30 6.26 -15.89
N ASP A 101 23.30 5.49 -16.33
CA ASP A 101 22.09 5.22 -15.53
C ASP A 101 22.45 4.44 -14.25
N VAL A 102 23.35 3.46 -14.34
CA VAL A 102 23.84 2.68 -13.19
C VAL A 102 24.60 3.57 -12.20
N LYS A 103 25.42 4.49 -12.71
CA LYS A 103 26.13 5.46 -11.87
C LYS A 103 25.17 6.39 -11.14
N LEU A 104 24.11 6.87 -11.81
CA LEU A 104 23.08 7.70 -11.19
C LEU A 104 22.30 6.93 -10.12
N ASP A 105 22.00 5.64 -10.35
CA ASP A 105 21.40 4.76 -9.34
C ASP A 105 22.29 4.64 -8.08
N GLU A 106 23.60 4.41 -8.25
CA GLU A 106 24.55 4.30 -7.15
C GLU A 106 24.62 5.60 -6.35
N GLN A 107 24.75 6.75 -7.03
CA GLN A 107 24.80 8.06 -6.39
C GLN A 107 23.52 8.37 -5.61
N LEU A 108 22.36 8.07 -6.20
CA LEU A 108 21.08 8.30 -5.55
C LEU A 108 20.89 7.39 -4.33
N SER A 109 21.26 6.11 -4.44
CA SER A 109 21.16 5.16 -3.33
C SER A 109 22.11 5.51 -2.17
N GLU A 110 23.34 5.92 -2.47
CA GLU A 110 24.30 6.39 -1.48
C GLU A 110 23.77 7.66 -0.79
N LYS A 111 23.28 8.63 -1.55
CA LYS A 111 22.70 9.87 -1.03
C LYS A 111 21.55 9.57 -0.06
N MET A 112 20.60 8.71 -0.45
CA MET A 112 19.50 8.29 0.42
C MET A 112 19.98 7.52 1.65
N ALA A 113 21.00 6.67 1.53
CA ALA A 113 21.58 5.92 2.65
C ALA A 113 22.20 6.82 3.71
N LEU A 114 22.85 7.92 3.30
CA LEU A 114 23.41 8.92 4.19
C LEU A 114 22.31 9.80 4.83
N VAL A 115 21.47 10.41 3.99
CA VAL A 115 20.46 11.38 4.44
C VAL A 115 19.42 10.73 5.35
N GLN A 116 19.05 9.46 5.12
CA GLN A 116 18.07 8.78 5.97
C GLN A 116 18.50 8.64 7.44
N GLN A 117 19.79 8.73 7.75
CA GLN A 117 20.33 8.60 9.12
C GLN A 117 19.97 9.79 10.01
N PHE A 118 19.77 10.98 9.43
CA PHE A 118 19.58 12.21 10.19
C PHE A 118 18.38 13.05 9.75
N VAL A 119 17.81 12.81 8.55
CA VAL A 119 16.63 13.55 8.10
C VAL A 119 15.44 13.31 9.03
N ARG A 120 14.81 14.41 9.42
CA ARG A 120 13.60 14.44 10.24
C ARG A 120 12.43 14.99 9.43
N PRO A 121 11.18 14.67 9.79
CA PRO A 121 10.01 15.18 9.06
C PRO A 121 9.98 16.72 8.99
N GLU A 122 10.43 17.39 10.05
CA GLU A 122 10.49 18.85 10.13
C GLU A 122 11.43 19.49 9.10
N ASN A 123 12.48 18.78 8.64
CA ASN A 123 13.40 19.29 7.61
C ASN A 123 12.74 19.44 6.24
N LEU A 124 11.60 18.79 6.05
CA LEU A 124 10.80 18.81 4.83
C LEU A 124 9.45 19.52 5.05
N ASP A 125 9.31 20.30 6.13
CA ASP A 125 8.07 21.01 6.48
C ASP A 125 6.86 20.08 6.74
N ILE A 126 7.09 18.83 7.13
CA ILE A 126 6.01 17.89 7.48
C ILE A 126 5.46 18.23 8.87
N LYS A 127 4.20 18.66 8.91
CA LYS A 127 3.50 19.02 10.14
C LYS A 127 3.41 17.85 11.12
N PRO A 128 3.52 18.07 12.45
CA PRO A 128 3.37 17.03 13.47
C PRO A 128 2.07 16.21 13.35
N ALA A 129 0.97 16.83 12.93
CA ALA A 129 -0.31 16.15 12.72
C ALA A 129 -0.25 15.03 11.66
N PHE A 130 0.67 15.15 10.70
CA PHE A 130 0.86 14.18 9.62
C PHE A 130 1.95 13.13 9.92
N GLN A 131 2.53 13.15 11.11
CA GLN A 131 3.57 12.19 11.50
C GLN A 131 2.95 10.88 11.97
N ASN A 132 3.09 9.82 11.16
CA ASN A 132 2.60 8.49 11.49
C ASN A 132 3.54 7.42 10.94
N GLU A 133 4.43 6.96 11.83
CA GLU A 133 5.49 6.00 11.53
C GLU A 133 4.98 4.68 10.94
N THR A 134 3.89 4.14 11.49
CA THR A 134 3.35 2.84 11.03
C THR A 134 2.87 2.91 9.58
N SER A 135 2.14 3.95 9.18
CA SER A 135 1.63 4.01 7.81
C SER A 135 2.68 4.50 6.82
N TRP A 136 3.67 5.29 7.26
CA TRP A 136 4.86 5.55 6.45
C TRP A 136 5.65 4.27 6.19
N LEU A 137 5.80 3.38 7.17
CA LEU A 137 6.42 2.08 6.97
C LEU A 137 5.66 1.25 5.92
N LEU A 138 4.32 1.27 5.94
CA LEU A 138 3.52 0.61 4.90
C LEU A 138 3.79 1.21 3.50
N ALA A 139 3.83 2.53 3.37
CA ALA A 139 4.14 3.20 2.11
C ALA A 139 5.55 2.86 1.62
N GLN A 140 6.54 2.85 2.52
CA GLN A 140 7.91 2.43 2.22
C GLN A 140 7.95 1.00 1.68
N LYS A 141 7.19 0.08 2.30
CA LYS A 141 7.12 -1.32 1.87
C LYS A 141 6.46 -1.49 0.51
N GLU A 142 5.44 -0.70 0.18
CA GLU A 142 4.87 -0.69 -1.18
C GLU A 142 5.91 -0.26 -2.22
N LEU A 143 6.67 0.81 -1.94
CA LEU A 143 7.68 1.31 -2.86
C LEU A 143 8.86 0.33 -3.03
N GLN A 144 9.28 -0.34 -1.95
CA GLN A 144 10.36 -1.35 -1.97
C GLN A 144 10.03 -2.57 -2.85
N LYS A 145 8.76 -2.82 -3.17
CA LYS A 145 8.36 -3.92 -4.08
C LYS A 145 8.69 -3.64 -5.54
N ILE A 146 9.06 -2.42 -5.92
CA ILE A 146 9.25 -2.03 -7.33
C ILE A 146 10.25 -2.92 -8.11
N ASN A 147 11.27 -3.46 -7.45
CA ASN A 147 12.24 -4.37 -8.09
C ASN A 147 11.78 -5.83 -8.16
N MET A 148 10.66 -6.19 -7.53
CA MET A 148 10.05 -7.52 -7.65
C MET A 148 9.33 -7.71 -8.99
N TYR A 149 9.05 -6.62 -9.71
CA TYR A 149 8.30 -6.64 -10.96
C TYR A 149 9.16 -6.20 -12.15
N LYS A 150 8.87 -6.77 -13.33
CA LYS A 150 9.52 -6.41 -14.60
C LYS A 150 8.64 -5.56 -15.52
N ALA A 151 7.31 -5.72 -15.44
CA ALA A 151 6.39 -4.96 -16.27
C ALA A 151 6.35 -3.48 -15.82
N PRO A 152 6.43 -2.50 -16.74
CA PRO A 152 6.32 -1.07 -16.42
C PRO A 152 5.06 -0.74 -15.62
N ARG A 153 3.91 -1.31 -15.98
CA ARG A 153 2.67 -1.22 -15.21
C ARG A 153 2.84 -1.61 -13.75
N ASP A 154 3.34 -2.81 -13.51
CA ASP A 154 3.41 -3.38 -12.16
C ASP A 154 4.39 -2.57 -11.29
N LYS A 155 5.48 -2.05 -11.88
CA LYS A 155 6.37 -1.09 -11.22
C LYS A 155 5.67 0.22 -10.88
N LEU A 156 4.89 0.78 -11.80
CA LEU A 156 4.10 1.99 -11.58
C LEU A 156 3.05 1.77 -10.47
N VAL A 157 2.41 0.59 -10.42
CA VAL A 157 1.44 0.25 -9.37
C VAL A 157 2.08 0.29 -7.97
N CYS A 158 3.36 -0.09 -7.80
CA CYS A 158 4.06 0.09 -6.52
C CYS A 158 4.11 1.57 -6.09
N ILE A 159 4.40 2.47 -7.04
CA ILE A 159 4.42 3.92 -6.80
C ILE A 159 3.00 4.39 -6.44
N LEU A 160 1.98 4.00 -7.21
CA LEU A 160 0.61 4.41 -6.96
C LEU A 160 0.08 3.90 -5.61
N ASN A 161 0.43 2.67 -5.22
CA ASN A 161 0.07 2.12 -3.91
C ASN A 161 0.75 2.89 -2.78
N CYS A 162 2.03 3.22 -2.91
CA CYS A 162 2.74 4.09 -1.98
C CYS A 162 2.00 5.44 -1.82
N CYS A 163 1.66 6.09 -2.94
CA CYS A 163 0.93 7.36 -2.94
C CYS A 163 -0.46 7.25 -2.30
N LYS A 164 -1.22 6.17 -2.59
CA LYS A 164 -2.53 5.90 -1.98
C LYS A 164 -2.41 5.74 -0.46
N VAL A 165 -1.40 5.02 0.03
CA VAL A 165 -1.16 4.87 1.48
C VAL A 165 -0.85 6.21 2.13
N ILE A 166 -0.01 7.04 1.49
CA ILE A 166 0.31 8.40 1.99
C ILE A 166 -0.96 9.27 2.04
N ASN A 167 -1.76 9.30 0.97
CA ASN A 167 -2.98 10.11 0.93
C ASN A 167 -4.00 9.67 2.00
N ASN A 168 -4.18 8.36 2.19
CA ASN A 168 -5.07 7.84 3.23
C ASN A 168 -4.59 8.25 4.64
N LEU A 169 -3.27 8.22 4.88
CA LEU A 169 -2.68 8.71 6.13
C LEU A 169 -2.97 10.20 6.33
N LEU A 170 -2.71 11.02 5.31
CA LEU A 170 -2.89 12.47 5.39
C LEU A 170 -4.36 12.84 5.61
N LEU A 171 -5.27 12.14 4.93
CA LEU A 171 -6.72 12.34 5.09
C LEU A 171 -7.18 11.95 6.49
N ASN A 172 -6.72 10.82 7.03
CA ASN A 172 -7.10 10.40 8.38
C ASN A 172 -6.56 11.36 9.44
N ALA A 173 -5.34 11.85 9.24
CA ALA A 173 -4.73 12.85 10.11
C ALA A 173 -5.50 14.20 10.06
N SER A 174 -5.88 14.67 8.87
CA SER A 174 -6.65 15.92 8.73
C SER A 174 -8.04 15.80 9.35
N ILE A 175 -8.69 14.63 9.25
CA ILE A 175 -9.97 14.34 9.92
C ILE A 175 -9.80 14.38 11.44
N ALA A 176 -8.71 13.82 11.97
CA ALA A 176 -8.44 13.79 13.41
C ALA A 176 -8.10 15.18 13.98
N SER A 177 -7.38 16.01 13.23
CA SER A 177 -7.01 17.38 13.63
C SER A 177 -8.05 18.44 13.25
N ASN A 178 -9.11 18.07 12.54
CA ASN A 178 -10.14 18.97 12.00
C ASN A 178 -9.54 20.09 11.10
N GLU A 179 -8.52 19.73 10.33
CA GLU A 179 -7.86 20.58 9.34
C GLU A 179 -8.46 20.40 7.94
N ASN A 180 -8.09 21.28 7.02
CA ASN A 180 -8.46 21.15 5.61
C ASN A 180 -7.92 19.85 5.01
N PRO A 181 -8.58 19.28 3.99
CA PRO A 181 -8.07 18.13 3.27
C PRO A 181 -6.65 18.38 2.74
N PRO A 182 -5.77 17.37 2.78
CA PRO A 182 -4.37 17.52 2.39
C PRO A 182 -4.24 17.85 0.90
N GLY A 183 -3.35 18.79 0.60
CA GLY A 183 -3.01 19.19 -0.77
C GLY A 183 -1.68 18.63 -1.27
N ALA A 184 -1.22 19.12 -2.42
CA ALA A 184 0.11 18.78 -2.96
C ALA A 184 1.25 19.21 -2.02
N ASP A 185 1.08 20.35 -1.34
CA ASP A 185 2.05 20.91 -0.39
C ASP A 185 2.18 20.06 0.89
N ASP A 186 1.15 19.27 1.24
CA ASP A 186 1.23 18.30 2.34
C ASP A 186 1.71 16.91 1.85
N PHE A 187 1.42 16.57 0.59
CA PHE A 187 1.71 15.26 0.01
C PHE A 187 3.18 15.08 -0.40
N LEU A 188 3.73 16.01 -1.20
CA LEU A 188 5.06 15.85 -1.80
C LEU A 188 6.17 15.74 -0.75
N PRO A 189 6.18 16.53 0.34
CA PRO A 189 7.15 16.34 1.42
C PRO A 189 7.15 14.95 2.04
N VAL A 190 5.95 14.40 2.29
CA VAL A 190 5.80 13.05 2.83
C VAL A 190 6.28 12.00 1.83
N LEU A 191 6.00 12.19 0.53
CA LEU A 191 6.53 11.31 -0.51
C LEU A 191 8.06 11.31 -0.56
N ILE A 192 8.69 12.49 -0.47
CA ILE A 192 10.15 12.63 -0.41
C ILE A 192 10.69 11.89 0.81
N TYR A 193 10.12 12.13 1.99
CA TYR A 193 10.54 11.49 3.23
C TYR A 193 10.43 9.96 3.17
N VAL A 194 9.27 9.45 2.72
CA VAL A 194 9.02 8.02 2.53
C VAL A 194 10.01 7.42 1.54
N THR A 195 10.33 8.12 0.44
CA THR A 195 11.27 7.64 -0.57
C THR A 195 12.69 7.54 -0.02
N ILE A 196 13.16 8.56 0.73
CA ILE A 196 14.47 8.54 1.40
C ILE A 196 14.56 7.38 2.39
N LYS A 197 13.54 7.19 3.23
CA LYS A 197 13.50 6.11 4.23
C LYS A 197 13.38 4.73 3.58
N ALA A 198 12.67 4.61 2.47
CA ALA A 198 12.53 3.36 1.73
C ALA A 198 13.83 2.96 1.01
N ASN A 199 14.58 3.93 0.48
CA ASN A 199 15.77 3.76 -0.37
C ASN A 199 15.63 2.58 -1.37
N PRO A 200 14.62 2.62 -2.27
CA PRO A 200 14.37 1.51 -3.19
C PRO A 200 15.57 1.34 -4.15
N PRO A 201 16.08 0.11 -4.35
CA PRO A 201 17.23 -0.13 -5.22
C PRO A 201 16.96 0.30 -6.66
N GLN A 202 17.95 0.92 -7.30
CA GLN A 202 17.89 1.31 -8.72
C GLN A 202 16.70 2.24 -9.05
N LEU A 203 16.38 3.18 -8.15
CA LEU A 203 15.21 4.06 -8.31
C LEU A 203 15.26 4.86 -9.62
N HIS A 204 16.42 5.42 -9.97
CA HIS A 204 16.58 6.23 -11.19
C HIS A 204 16.26 5.39 -12.44
N SER A 205 16.86 4.21 -12.55
CA SER A 205 16.58 3.29 -13.66
C SER A 205 15.13 2.81 -13.69
N ASN A 206 14.50 2.61 -12.54
CA ASN A 206 13.07 2.27 -12.46
C ASN A 206 12.17 3.36 -13.04
N LEU A 207 12.42 4.62 -12.68
CA LEU A 207 11.62 5.75 -13.13
C LEU A 207 11.82 5.99 -14.64
N LEU A 208 13.07 6.00 -15.12
CA LEU A 208 13.36 6.07 -16.55
C LEU A 208 12.70 4.93 -17.34
N TYR A 209 12.73 3.71 -16.80
CA TYR A 209 12.12 2.54 -17.43
C TYR A 209 10.60 2.66 -17.54
N ILE A 210 9.92 3.10 -16.47
CA ILE A 210 8.47 3.36 -16.50
C ILE A 210 8.15 4.44 -17.54
N GLN A 211 8.88 5.55 -17.53
CA GLN A 211 8.68 6.67 -18.45
C GLN A 211 8.83 6.25 -19.92
N ARG A 212 9.82 5.40 -20.23
CA ARG A 212 10.10 4.94 -21.59
C ARG A 212 9.13 3.85 -22.06
N TYR A 213 8.75 2.92 -21.20
CA TYR A 213 8.12 1.65 -21.63
C TYR A 213 6.70 1.39 -21.11
N ARG A 214 6.16 2.19 -20.18
CA ARG A 214 4.71 2.15 -19.89
C ARG A 214 3.96 2.60 -21.14
N CYS A 215 2.89 1.90 -21.53
CA CYS A 215 2.05 2.33 -22.65
C CYS A 215 1.62 3.80 -22.47
N GLN A 216 1.97 4.66 -23.43
CA GLN A 216 1.74 6.12 -23.32
C GLN A 216 0.26 6.49 -23.17
N SER A 217 -0.64 5.71 -23.77
CA SER A 217 -2.09 5.86 -23.61
C SER A 217 -2.57 5.69 -22.16
N ARG A 218 -1.78 5.02 -21.31
CA ARG A 218 -2.12 4.68 -19.92
C ARG A 218 -1.31 5.44 -18.87
N LEU A 219 -0.31 6.23 -19.27
CA LEU A 219 0.43 7.13 -18.37
C LEU A 219 -0.15 8.55 -18.47
N VAL A 220 -1.42 8.69 -18.08
CA VAL A 220 -2.21 9.92 -18.17
C VAL A 220 -2.96 10.19 -16.85
N SER A 221 -3.52 11.40 -16.70
CA SER A 221 -4.37 11.77 -15.55
C SER A 221 -3.68 11.51 -14.18
N GLU A 222 -4.39 10.90 -13.24
CA GLU A 222 -3.91 10.56 -11.89
C GLU A 222 -2.59 9.78 -11.90
N ALA A 223 -2.45 8.79 -12.80
CA ALA A 223 -1.22 8.00 -12.90
C ALA A 223 -0.02 8.88 -13.30
N ALA A 224 -0.19 9.77 -14.28
CA ALA A 224 0.84 10.73 -14.67
C ALA A 224 1.14 11.75 -13.57
N TYR A 225 0.12 12.20 -12.84
CA TYR A 225 0.29 13.14 -11.73
C TYR A 225 1.17 12.55 -10.63
N PHE A 226 0.86 11.36 -10.13
CA PHE A 226 1.65 10.73 -9.07
C PHE A 226 3.03 10.29 -9.55
N PHE A 227 3.14 9.84 -10.80
CA PHE A 227 4.44 9.54 -11.39
C PHE A 227 5.32 10.80 -11.49
N THR A 228 4.75 11.95 -11.88
CA THR A 228 5.45 13.24 -11.89
C THR A 228 5.88 13.67 -10.48
N ASN A 229 5.05 13.45 -9.46
CA ASN A 229 5.46 13.69 -8.08
C ASN A 229 6.65 12.81 -7.65
N MET A 230 6.69 11.55 -8.09
CA MET A 230 7.82 10.66 -7.83
C MET A 230 9.10 11.12 -8.55
N LEU A 231 9.00 11.56 -9.81
CA LEU A 231 10.12 12.17 -10.55
C LEU A 231 10.62 13.44 -9.84
N SER A 232 9.71 14.29 -9.35
CA SER A 232 10.08 15.47 -8.55
C SER A 232 10.77 15.09 -7.24
N ALA A 233 10.31 14.03 -6.57
CA ALA A 233 10.95 13.53 -5.36
C ALA A 233 12.37 13.03 -5.64
N GLU A 234 12.57 12.24 -6.70
CA GLU A 234 13.89 11.78 -7.15
C GLU A 234 14.83 12.97 -7.45
N ALA A 235 14.34 13.97 -8.19
CA ALA A 235 15.10 15.16 -8.54
C ALA A 235 15.46 15.99 -7.30
N PHE A 236 14.54 16.13 -6.34
CA PHE A 236 14.82 16.80 -5.07
C PHE A 236 15.92 16.06 -4.29
N ILE A 237 15.77 14.74 -4.11
CA ILE A 237 16.70 13.90 -3.34
C ILE A 237 18.10 13.95 -3.94
N SER A 238 18.21 13.86 -5.26
CA SER A 238 19.48 13.95 -5.99
C SER A 238 20.21 15.27 -5.72
N ASN A 239 19.47 16.35 -5.51
CA ASN A 239 19.98 17.70 -5.30
C ASN A 239 19.92 18.18 -3.84
N ILE A 240 19.69 17.28 -2.87
CA ILE A 240 19.65 17.67 -1.45
C ILE A 240 20.97 18.32 -1.03
N ASP A 241 20.86 19.52 -0.47
CA ASP A 241 21.93 20.25 0.20
C ASP A 241 21.44 20.77 1.57
N ALA A 242 22.30 21.52 2.27
CA ALA A 242 21.97 22.09 3.57
C ALA A 242 20.73 23.00 3.51
N LYS A 243 20.63 23.81 2.45
CA LYS A 243 19.52 24.76 2.27
C LYS A 243 18.20 24.05 2.03
N ALA A 244 18.20 22.97 1.25
CA ALA A 244 17.02 22.17 0.94
C ALA A 244 16.38 21.53 2.19
N LEU A 245 17.17 21.27 3.23
CA LEU A 245 16.72 20.70 4.51
C LEU A 245 16.60 21.73 5.64
N SER A 246 16.77 23.02 5.33
CA SER A 246 16.80 24.12 6.30
C SER A 246 17.84 23.91 7.42
N LEU A 247 19.02 23.39 7.09
CA LEU A 247 20.15 23.16 8.00
C LEU A 247 21.29 24.16 7.75
N GLU A 248 22.13 24.39 8.75
CA GLU A 248 23.40 25.08 8.55
C GLU A 248 24.36 24.20 7.74
N GLU A 249 25.19 24.78 6.87
CA GLU A 249 26.14 24.03 6.03
C GLU A 249 27.13 23.21 6.85
N THR A 250 27.58 23.75 7.99
CA THR A 250 28.48 23.06 8.93
C THR A 250 27.79 21.87 9.60
N GLU A 251 26.52 22.01 9.99
CA GLU A 251 25.71 20.94 10.57
C GLU A 251 25.43 19.84 9.55
N PHE A 252 25.07 20.22 8.33
CA PHE A 252 24.81 19.28 7.25
C PHE A 252 26.04 18.42 6.92
N GLU A 253 27.22 19.02 6.73
CA GLU A 253 28.42 18.23 6.43
C GLU A 253 28.80 17.32 7.60
N LYS A 254 28.70 17.81 8.85
CA LYS A 254 28.94 16.99 10.05
C LYS A 254 28.00 15.77 10.09
N ASN A 255 26.71 15.96 9.78
CA ASN A 255 25.73 14.87 9.74
C ASN A 255 26.03 13.87 8.61
N MET A 256 26.46 14.36 7.44
CA MET A 256 26.88 13.52 6.32
C MET A 256 28.13 12.69 6.66
N GLU A 257 29.16 13.30 7.25
CA GLU A 257 30.37 12.60 7.71
C GLU A 257 30.04 11.55 8.77
N PHE A 258 29.20 11.89 9.75
CA PHE A 258 28.75 10.96 10.77
C PHE A 258 27.98 9.77 10.16
N ALA A 259 27.08 10.02 9.20
CA ALA A 259 26.37 8.97 8.49
C ALA A 259 27.33 8.07 7.68
N ARG A 260 28.35 8.63 7.01
CA ARG A 260 29.39 7.87 6.31
C ARG A 260 30.17 6.97 7.27
N ALA A 261 30.51 7.47 8.46
CA ALA A 261 31.23 6.70 9.48
C ALA A 261 30.41 5.51 9.99
N ILE A 262 29.11 5.73 10.28
CA ILE A 262 28.17 4.66 10.67
C ILE A 262 28.13 3.57 9.61
N LEU A 263 27.93 3.94 8.35
CA LEU A 263 27.76 2.97 7.25
C LEU A 263 29.06 2.26 6.87
N SER A 264 30.21 2.89 7.09
CA SER A 264 31.52 2.26 6.85
C SER A 264 31.94 1.28 7.94
N GLY A 265 31.14 1.13 9.01
CA GLY A 265 31.46 0.25 10.15
C GLY A 265 32.65 0.73 10.99
N LEU A 266 33.09 1.98 10.80
CA LEU A 266 34.12 2.61 11.62
C LEU A 266 33.46 3.03 12.94
N SER A 267 33.38 2.08 13.86
CA SER A 267 33.05 2.33 15.26
C SER A 267 34.17 3.17 15.89
N THR A 268 34.05 4.50 15.80
CA THR A 268 34.77 5.43 16.66
C THR A 268 33.85 5.81 17.81
N ASP A 269 34.06 5.20 18.97
CA ASP A 269 33.68 5.66 20.33
C ASP A 269 32.48 6.63 20.40
N LEU A 270 31.27 6.10 20.15
CA LEU A 270 30.03 6.88 20.06
C LEU A 270 29.40 7.28 21.41
N ASP A 271 30.01 6.94 22.55
CA ASP A 271 29.50 7.35 23.87
C ASP A 271 29.82 8.83 24.18
N GLY A 272 30.75 9.46 23.45
CA GLY A 272 31.18 10.84 23.70
C GLY A 272 30.37 11.94 22.99
N LEU A 273 29.71 11.64 21.87
CA LEU A 273 29.16 12.68 20.97
C LEU A 273 27.63 12.82 21.02
N SER A 274 26.92 11.76 21.44
CA SER A 274 25.47 11.77 21.71
C SER A 274 25.08 12.82 22.77
N SER A 275 25.97 13.06 23.73
CA SER A 275 25.78 14.05 24.79
C SER A 275 25.92 15.50 24.31
N GLN A 276 26.62 15.75 23.19
CA GLN A 276 26.78 17.09 22.62
C GLN A 276 25.57 17.52 21.77
N ILE A 277 24.90 16.58 21.09
CA ILE A 277 23.69 16.88 20.32
C ILE A 277 22.53 17.27 21.26
N ASN A 278 22.43 16.61 22.42
CA ASN A 278 21.41 16.92 23.43
C ASN A 278 21.66 18.25 24.18
N GLN A 279 22.90 18.79 24.16
CA GLN A 279 23.22 20.06 24.84
C GLN A 279 22.93 21.31 23.99
N LEU A 280 22.77 21.18 22.66
CA LEU A 280 22.40 22.29 21.78
C LEU A 280 20.88 22.52 21.70
N ALA A 281 20.07 21.54 22.12
CA ALA A 281 18.60 21.62 22.12
C ALA A 281 17.99 22.24 23.40
N GLY A 282 18.80 22.86 24.26
CA GLY A 282 18.39 23.31 25.60
C GLY A 282 18.83 24.72 25.97
N GLN A 283 18.55 25.72 25.13
CA GLN A 283 18.56 27.12 25.56
C GLN A 283 17.43 27.92 24.90
N ASP A 284 16.22 27.82 25.46
CA ASP A 284 15.41 29.02 25.64
C ASP A 284 14.43 28.86 26.80
N GLN A 285 14.86 29.31 27.98
CA GLN A 285 14.01 29.85 29.04
C GLN A 285 14.93 30.49 30.09
N ARG A 286 15.23 31.77 29.89
CA ARG A 286 15.81 32.64 30.92
C ARG A 286 14.68 33.16 31.80
N GLU A 287 14.61 32.70 33.04
CA GLU A 287 13.91 33.45 34.10
C GLU A 287 14.83 34.55 34.66
N PRO A 288 14.31 35.75 34.96
CA PRO A 288 15.09 36.82 35.56
C PRO A 288 15.03 36.76 37.09
N THR A 289 16.22 36.76 37.73
CA THR A 289 16.39 37.05 39.15
C THR A 289 16.48 38.55 39.43
N GLU A 290 15.67 39.05 40.38
CA GLU A 290 16.01 40.24 41.18
C GLU A 290 15.80 40.01 42.69
N SER A 291 16.94 39.86 43.38
CA SER A 291 17.38 40.41 44.67
C SER A 291 16.47 40.53 45.93
N ARG A 292 17.14 40.14 47.05
CA ARG A 292 17.20 40.78 48.39
C ARG A 292 16.14 40.42 49.46
N HIS A 293 16.51 39.60 50.44
CA HIS A 293 17.04 40.06 51.74
C HIS A 293 17.38 38.89 52.72
N HIS A 294 18.66 38.86 53.11
CA HIS A 294 19.23 38.62 54.45
C HIS A 294 18.66 37.58 55.44
N THR A 295 19.47 36.52 55.64
CA THR A 295 20.08 36.01 56.90
C THR A 295 19.29 36.04 58.21
N LEU A 296 19.32 34.93 58.95
CA LEU A 296 20.12 34.75 60.18
C LEU A 296 20.06 33.28 60.68
N LYS A 297 21.25 32.69 60.91
CA LYS A 297 21.69 31.82 62.05
C LYS A 297 20.95 30.48 62.31
N GLU A 298 21.55 29.39 62.79
CA GLU A 298 22.89 29.05 63.31
C GLU A 298 22.97 27.50 63.38
N ASP A 299 24.14 26.95 63.04
CA ASP A 299 24.90 25.87 63.68
C ASP A 299 24.29 24.57 64.26
N HIS A 300 24.86 23.49 63.72
CA HIS A 300 25.49 22.34 64.40
C HIS A 300 24.69 21.28 65.21
N ALA A 301 24.75 20.07 64.65
CA ALA A 301 25.31 18.84 65.25
C ALA A 301 24.39 17.77 65.87
N ASN A 302 24.84 16.53 65.60
CA ASN A 302 24.68 15.27 66.34
C ASN A 302 23.53 14.32 66.00
N ARG A 303 23.93 13.22 65.33
CA ARG A 303 23.38 11.87 65.42
C ARG A 303 23.71 11.29 66.82
N PRO A 304 22.90 10.38 67.42
CA PRO A 304 23.09 8.95 67.14
C PRO A 304 21.79 8.09 67.20
N LYS A 305 21.99 6.76 67.19
CA LYS A 305 21.11 5.63 66.82
C LYS A 305 20.02 5.21 67.84
N SER A 306 19.08 4.42 67.30
CA SER A 306 18.42 3.17 67.79
C SER A 306 17.02 3.17 68.44
N SER A 307 16.14 2.42 67.76
CA SER A 307 15.12 1.41 68.17
C SER A 307 13.82 1.78 68.91
N ASP A 308 12.73 1.38 68.23
CA ASP A 308 11.45 0.79 68.67
C ASP A 308 10.38 1.63 69.40
N GLY A 309 9.20 1.73 68.77
CA GLY A 309 7.94 2.09 69.43
C GLY A 309 6.86 2.67 68.51
N LYS A 310 5.86 1.86 68.15
CA LYS A 310 4.66 2.17 67.34
C LYS A 310 3.90 3.45 67.75
N SER A 311 3.47 4.27 66.79
CA SER A 311 2.06 4.45 66.36
C SER A 311 1.80 5.80 65.65
N SER A 312 1.08 5.72 64.50
CA SER A 312 0.20 6.77 63.89
C SER A 312 0.83 8.14 63.57
N SER A 313 0.98 8.64 62.34
CA SER A 313 0.08 8.61 61.17
C SER A 313 0.69 9.45 60.01
N LYS A 314 0.25 9.14 58.78
CA LYS A 314 0.30 9.90 57.51
C LYS A 314 1.55 9.86 56.60
N ASP A 315 1.29 9.17 55.47
CA ASP A 315 1.52 9.58 54.06
C ASP A 315 2.95 9.66 53.52
N GLN A 316 3.37 8.60 52.81
CA GLN A 316 3.64 8.60 51.35
C GLN A 316 4.21 7.25 50.92
N SER A 317 3.34 6.31 50.55
CA SER A 317 3.73 5.12 49.80
C SER A 317 3.79 5.46 48.31
N SER A 318 4.96 5.26 47.73
CA SER A 318 5.25 5.06 46.31
C SER A 318 4.08 4.45 45.52
N ILE A 319 3.38 5.26 44.74
CA ILE A 319 2.53 4.78 43.65
C ILE A 319 3.42 4.74 42.42
N SER A 320 3.81 3.53 42.01
CA SER A 320 4.29 3.27 40.65
C SER A 320 3.24 3.79 39.69
N LYS A 321 3.56 4.86 38.95
CA LYS A 321 2.71 5.39 37.90
C LYS A 321 2.38 4.23 36.94
N VAL A 322 1.11 3.86 36.85
CA VAL A 322 0.67 2.84 35.90
C VAL A 322 0.95 3.41 34.51
N PRO A 323 1.78 2.75 33.68
CA PRO A 323 2.12 3.27 32.36
C PRO A 323 0.85 3.34 31.52
N SER A 324 0.73 4.41 30.73
CA SER A 324 -0.42 4.59 29.85
C SER A 324 -0.47 3.49 28.78
N ILE A 325 -1.65 3.24 28.21
CA ILE A 325 -1.83 2.22 27.16
C ILE A 325 -0.91 2.50 25.97
N SER A 326 -0.78 3.77 25.58
CA SER A 326 0.13 4.21 24.52
C SER A 326 1.61 4.03 24.88
N GLU A 327 2.01 4.20 26.15
CA GLU A 327 3.37 3.88 26.61
C GLU A 327 3.65 2.37 26.56
N LEU A 328 2.66 1.53 26.89
CA LEU A 328 2.76 0.07 26.80
C LEU A 328 2.81 -0.42 25.35
N GLU A 329 2.02 0.17 24.46
CA GLU A 329 2.03 -0.12 23.02
C GLU A 329 3.36 0.25 22.38
N ASN A 330 3.86 1.47 22.65
CA ASN A 330 5.16 1.93 22.13
C ASN A 330 6.33 1.08 22.66
N ARG A 331 6.26 0.67 23.93
CA ARG A 331 7.23 -0.26 24.51
C ARG A 331 7.15 -1.64 23.88
N GLY A 332 5.94 -2.16 23.63
CA GLY A 332 5.72 -3.43 22.94
C GLY A 332 6.24 -3.43 21.51
N ALA A 333 5.96 -2.37 20.75
CA ALA A 333 6.48 -2.17 19.40
C ALA A 333 8.02 -2.11 19.38
N THR A 334 8.63 -1.40 20.34
CA THR A 334 10.09 -1.32 20.47
C THR A 334 10.73 -2.67 20.79
N ILE A 335 10.05 -3.53 21.56
CA ILE A 335 10.52 -4.88 21.86
C ILE A 335 10.41 -5.78 20.62
N LEU A 336 9.28 -5.73 19.91
CA LEU A 336 9.07 -6.47 18.67
C LEU A 336 10.11 -6.11 17.59
N LEU A 337 10.50 -4.85 17.48
CA LEU A 337 11.50 -4.40 16.51
C LEU A 337 12.93 -4.89 16.82
N LYS A 338 13.20 -5.31 18.07
CA LYS A 338 14.51 -5.81 18.50
C LYS A 338 14.63 -7.34 18.44
N GLU A 339 13.54 -8.04 18.16
CA GLU A 339 13.52 -9.50 18.06
C GLU A 339 13.71 -9.93 16.61
N ASP A 340 14.77 -10.68 16.30
CA ASP A 340 15.05 -11.21 14.95
C ASP A 340 14.00 -12.24 14.45
N GLN A 341 12.96 -12.53 15.25
CA GLN A 341 11.93 -13.53 14.99
C GLN A 341 10.50 -12.96 15.01
N VAL A 342 10.33 -11.69 14.62
CA VAL A 342 9.01 -11.03 14.49
C VAL A 342 7.98 -11.88 13.73
N SER A 343 8.43 -12.56 12.67
CA SER A 343 7.56 -13.44 11.87
C SER A 343 6.99 -14.63 12.64
N LYS A 344 7.63 -15.11 13.71
CA LYS A 344 7.09 -16.18 14.57
C LYS A 344 6.03 -15.67 15.53
N VAL A 345 6.16 -14.44 16.01
CA VAL A 345 5.16 -13.82 16.91
C VAL A 345 3.83 -13.65 16.20
N PHE A 346 3.85 -13.30 14.92
CA PHE A 346 2.64 -13.12 14.12
C PHE A 346 2.10 -14.40 13.46
N GLN A 347 2.79 -15.55 13.57
CA GLN A 347 2.27 -16.85 13.10
C GLN A 347 1.03 -17.30 13.88
N GLU A 348 0.88 -16.86 15.13
CA GLU A 348 -0.30 -17.14 15.97
C GLU A 348 -1.51 -16.28 15.59
N TYR A 349 -1.35 -15.33 14.67
CA TYR A 349 -2.40 -14.43 14.20
C TYR A 349 -2.61 -14.62 12.68
N PRO A 350 -3.25 -15.71 12.25
CA PRO A 350 -3.34 -16.12 10.85
C PRO A 350 -4.01 -15.09 9.94
N TYR A 351 -4.85 -14.21 10.50
CA TYR A 351 -5.56 -13.17 9.76
C TYR A 351 -4.83 -11.81 9.75
N MET A 352 -3.70 -11.66 10.45
CA MET A 352 -2.98 -10.37 10.60
C MET A 352 -2.52 -9.79 9.26
N PHE A 353 -2.21 -10.64 8.28
CA PHE A 353 -1.76 -10.25 6.93
C PHE A 353 -2.70 -10.74 5.83
N ALA A 354 -3.86 -11.30 6.19
CA ALA A 354 -4.84 -11.81 5.23
C ALA A 354 -5.62 -10.67 4.58
N HIS A 355 -5.89 -10.77 3.28
CA HIS A 355 -6.77 -9.88 2.56
C HIS A 355 -8.20 -10.44 2.48
N ALA A 356 -9.18 -9.60 2.16
CA ALA A 356 -10.58 -10.02 2.04
C ALA A 356 -10.80 -11.17 1.04
N GLY A 357 -9.94 -11.29 0.01
CA GLY A 357 -9.97 -12.38 -0.97
C GLY A 357 -9.34 -13.69 -0.50
N ASP A 358 -8.54 -13.66 0.57
CA ASP A 358 -7.91 -14.84 1.17
C ASP A 358 -8.84 -15.54 2.18
N LEU A 359 -9.95 -14.88 2.53
CA LEU A 359 -10.94 -15.38 3.47
C LEU A 359 -11.98 -16.23 2.74
N THR A 360 -12.17 -17.46 3.20
CA THR A 360 -13.32 -18.27 2.81
C THR A 360 -14.52 -17.94 3.69
N VAL A 361 -15.72 -18.35 3.28
CA VAL A 361 -16.95 -18.17 4.06
C VAL A 361 -16.85 -18.82 5.46
N LYS A 362 -16.02 -19.86 5.61
CA LYS A 362 -15.77 -20.52 6.90
C LYS A 362 -14.89 -19.67 7.83
N ASP A 363 -13.94 -18.93 7.27
CA ASP A 363 -13.03 -18.05 8.03
C ASP A 363 -13.75 -16.82 8.59
N VAL A 364 -14.87 -16.41 7.98
CA VAL A 364 -15.67 -15.25 8.44
C VAL A 364 -16.22 -15.48 9.85
N GLU A 365 -16.68 -16.70 10.15
CA GLU A 365 -17.23 -17.02 11.47
C GLU A 365 -16.14 -16.99 12.56
N GLU A 366 -14.97 -17.56 12.26
CA GLU A 366 -13.82 -17.59 13.15
C GLU A 366 -13.24 -16.17 13.35
N LEU A 367 -13.09 -15.39 12.28
CA LEU A 367 -12.64 -14.01 12.33
C LEU A 367 -13.60 -13.13 13.16
N LEU A 368 -14.91 -13.31 12.99
CA LEU A 368 -15.91 -12.58 13.75
C LEU A 368 -15.85 -12.95 15.25
N ASN A 369 -15.60 -14.22 15.57
CA ASN A 369 -15.42 -14.67 16.95
C ASN A 369 -14.14 -14.08 17.57
N ASN A 370 -13.03 -14.10 16.83
CA ASN A 370 -11.75 -13.52 17.25
C ASN A 370 -11.86 -12.00 17.47
N TYR A 371 -12.55 -11.28 16.57
CA TYR A 371 -12.85 -9.86 16.73
C TYR A 371 -13.67 -9.60 18.00
N LYS A 372 -14.75 -10.37 18.23
CA LYS A 372 -15.57 -10.23 19.45
C LYS A 372 -14.74 -10.43 20.72
N GLN A 373 -13.87 -11.43 20.75
CA GLN A 373 -12.98 -11.69 21.89
C GLN A 373 -11.96 -10.57 22.09
N LEU A 374 -11.36 -10.06 21.00
CA LEU A 374 -10.43 -8.94 21.04
C LEU A 374 -11.08 -7.68 21.59
N VAL A 375 -12.25 -7.31 21.05
CA VAL A 375 -13.02 -6.15 21.52
C VAL A 375 -13.42 -6.33 22.98
N PHE A 376 -13.88 -7.52 23.38
CA PHE A 376 -14.21 -7.79 24.77
C PHE A 376 -13.00 -7.61 25.70
N LYS A 377 -11.85 -8.19 25.35
CA LYS A 377 -10.61 -8.06 26.13
C LYS A 377 -10.14 -6.60 26.20
N TYR A 378 -10.18 -5.88 25.08
CA TYR A 378 -9.83 -4.46 25.02
C TYR A 378 -10.75 -3.60 25.89
N VAL A 379 -12.07 -3.81 25.81
CA VAL A 379 -13.05 -3.08 26.63
C VAL A 379 -12.88 -3.41 28.12
N CYS A 380 -12.60 -4.67 28.47
CA CYS A 380 -12.29 -5.07 29.85
C CYS A 380 -11.01 -4.39 30.36
N LEU A 381 -9.97 -4.31 29.53
CA LEU A 381 -8.72 -3.61 29.87
C LEU A 381 -8.97 -2.12 30.03
N LEU A 382 -9.66 -1.46 29.09
CA LEU A 382 -10.02 -0.04 29.21
C LEU A 382 -10.82 0.26 30.48
N LYS A 383 -11.86 -0.54 30.77
CA LYS A 383 -12.71 -0.33 31.95
C LYS A 383 -12.01 -0.69 33.27
N GLY A 384 -11.02 -1.57 33.22
CA GLY A 384 -10.19 -1.92 34.37
C GLY A 384 -9.05 -0.94 34.63
N SER A 385 -8.69 -0.11 33.65
CA SER A 385 -7.49 0.74 33.70
C SER A 385 -7.72 2.17 34.15
N ASP A 386 -8.95 2.72 34.12
CA ASP A 386 -9.28 3.97 34.81
C ASP A 386 -10.79 4.18 34.99
N GLY A 387 -11.17 4.69 36.16
CA GLY A 387 -12.50 5.23 36.41
C GLY A 387 -12.72 6.50 35.60
N ALA A 388 -13.71 6.44 34.71
CA ALA A 388 -14.36 7.54 33.98
C ALA A 388 -13.61 8.18 32.79
N SER A 389 -14.32 8.13 31.64
CA SER A 389 -14.13 8.87 30.38
C SER A 389 -13.01 8.43 29.43
N ALA A 390 -13.24 7.33 28.72
CA ALA A 390 -12.70 7.14 27.37
C ALA A 390 -13.87 6.91 26.41
N SER A 391 -14.07 7.83 25.47
CA SER A 391 -15.08 7.74 24.42
C SER A 391 -14.71 6.70 23.37
N PHE A 392 -15.66 5.88 22.97
CA PHE A 392 -15.53 4.92 21.86
C PHE A 392 -15.33 5.64 20.52
N PRO A 393 -14.35 5.26 19.69
CA PRO A 393 -14.39 5.53 18.27
C PRO A 393 -15.20 4.40 17.61
N LEU A 394 -16.51 4.58 17.53
CA LEU A 394 -17.38 3.77 16.68
C LEU A 394 -18.30 4.69 15.89
N SER A 395 -18.26 4.50 14.57
CA SER A 395 -18.94 5.22 13.51
C SER A 395 -20.38 5.59 13.86
N LYS A 396 -20.69 6.90 13.80
CA LYS A 396 -22.04 7.37 13.54
C LYS A 396 -22.37 7.13 12.07
N SER A 397 -22.83 5.93 11.75
CA SER A 397 -23.58 5.64 10.54
C SER A 397 -24.52 4.48 10.83
N GLN A 398 -25.64 4.79 11.47
CA GLN A 398 -26.95 4.11 11.42
C GLN A 398 -27.79 4.60 12.61
N ALA A 399 -28.33 5.81 12.45
CA ALA A 399 -29.44 6.31 13.24
C ALA A 399 -30.37 7.10 12.31
N GLN A 400 -30.93 6.41 11.31
CA GLN A 400 -32.12 6.83 10.57
C GLN A 400 -32.66 5.66 9.74
N ALA A 401 -33.02 4.58 10.43
CA ALA A 401 -34.00 3.62 9.91
C ALA A 401 -34.57 2.83 11.10
N GLN A 402 -35.90 2.82 11.19
CA GLN A 402 -36.72 1.95 12.03
C GLN A 402 -36.79 2.31 13.53
N GLN A 403 -37.77 3.14 13.87
CA GLN A 403 -38.81 2.77 14.84
C GLN A 403 -39.99 3.77 14.77
N HIS A 404 -41.02 3.39 14.01
CA HIS A 404 -42.39 3.62 14.47
C HIS A 404 -43.22 2.44 13.96
N VAL A 405 -43.69 1.63 14.89
CA VAL A 405 -44.60 0.49 14.68
C VAL A 405 -45.97 0.88 15.24
N GLU A 406 -47.00 0.32 14.60
CA GLU A 406 -48.41 0.15 15.02
C GLU A 406 -49.44 1.26 14.78
N THR A 407 -50.11 1.12 13.62
CA THR A 407 -51.56 0.90 13.38
C THR A 407 -52.57 1.50 14.37
N PHE A 408 -53.44 2.42 13.89
CA PHE A 408 -54.92 2.33 13.99
C PHE A 408 -55.61 3.36 13.05
N LYS A 409 -56.86 3.05 12.71
CA LYS A 409 -57.74 3.44 11.60
C LYS A 409 -58.21 4.90 11.44
N GLU A 410 -58.72 5.16 10.22
CA GLU A 410 -59.82 6.08 9.79
C GLU A 410 -59.55 7.60 9.95
N SER A 411 -59.72 8.49 8.97
CA SER A 411 -60.87 8.66 8.07
C SER A 411 -60.62 9.81 7.06
N GLN A 412 -61.23 9.65 5.88
CA GLN A 412 -61.88 10.64 4.98
C GLN A 412 -61.21 11.95 4.48
N ASP A 413 -61.26 12.04 3.14
CA ASP A 413 -61.73 13.16 2.29
C ASP A 413 -61.01 14.52 2.28
N HIS A 414 -60.38 14.87 1.14
CA HIS A 414 -60.98 15.77 0.12
C HIS A 414 -59.97 16.22 -0.96
N ARG A 415 -60.11 15.64 -2.16
CA ARG A 415 -60.28 16.25 -3.50
C ARG A 415 -59.85 17.72 -3.75
N ALA A 416 -58.96 17.92 -4.75
CA ALA A 416 -59.01 18.90 -5.88
C ALA A 416 -57.62 18.93 -6.57
N ILE A 417 -57.37 18.45 -7.79
CA ILE A 417 -57.83 18.82 -9.16
C ILE A 417 -57.57 20.29 -9.56
N ALA A 418 -56.54 20.49 -10.41
CA ALA A 418 -56.52 21.32 -11.62
C ALA A 418 -55.24 20.96 -12.41
N GLN A 419 -55.29 20.28 -13.58
CA GLN A 419 -55.50 20.81 -14.96
C GLN A 419 -54.43 21.86 -15.37
N ASN A 420 -53.78 21.84 -16.54
CA ASN A 420 -53.90 21.05 -17.77
C ASN A 420 -52.74 21.41 -18.74
N ILE A 421 -52.74 20.77 -19.93
CA ILE A 421 -52.03 21.07 -21.20
C ILE A 421 -50.72 20.27 -21.40
N GLY A 422 -50.54 19.37 -22.37
CA GLY A 422 -51.38 18.89 -23.47
C GLY A 422 -50.51 18.40 -24.65
N LEU A 423 -51.09 17.51 -25.49
CA LEU A 423 -50.67 16.94 -26.80
C LEU A 423 -50.13 15.50 -26.73
N GLN A 424 -51.01 14.48 -26.91
CA GLN A 424 -51.50 13.88 -28.19
C GLN A 424 -50.49 12.85 -28.74
N ASN A 425 -50.83 11.69 -29.26
CA ASN A 425 -52.03 10.84 -29.40
C ASN A 425 -51.45 9.50 -29.94
N ASP A 426 -51.97 8.34 -29.53
CA ASP A 426 -52.44 7.29 -30.44
C ASP A 426 -52.83 6.00 -29.68
N THR A 427 -54.15 5.91 -29.45
CA THR A 427 -55.04 4.81 -29.84
C THR A 427 -54.57 3.35 -29.66
N ASP A 428 -54.98 2.74 -28.54
CA ASP A 428 -55.96 1.64 -28.45
C ASP A 428 -55.86 0.47 -29.46
N LYS A 429 -55.72 -0.79 -28.99
CA LYS A 429 -56.81 -1.57 -28.37
C LYS A 429 -56.45 -3.03 -28.02
N GLU A 430 -56.89 -3.41 -26.82
CA GLU A 430 -57.51 -4.68 -26.36
C GLU A 430 -56.75 -6.01 -26.53
N GLU A 431 -56.27 -6.64 -25.44
CA GLU A 431 -57.02 -7.50 -24.48
C GLU A 431 -57.57 -8.79 -25.12
N ASP A 432 -57.11 -9.97 -24.71
CA ASP A 432 -57.72 -10.75 -23.61
C ASP A 432 -56.99 -12.11 -23.45
N GLY A 433 -56.92 -12.63 -22.22
CA GLY A 433 -56.46 -14.00 -21.91
C GLY A 433 -57.62 -15.01 -21.97
N PRO A 434 -57.64 -16.12 -21.20
CA PRO A 434 -56.56 -16.82 -20.49
C PRO A 434 -56.64 -18.38 -20.54
N THR A 435 -55.74 -19.04 -19.80
CA THR A 435 -55.88 -20.34 -19.07
C THR A 435 -55.66 -21.73 -19.73
N ARG A 436 -54.68 -22.45 -19.12
CA ARG A 436 -54.65 -23.87 -18.68
C ARG A 436 -54.99 -24.99 -19.69
N THR A 437 -54.08 -25.96 -19.86
CA THR A 437 -54.13 -27.31 -19.24
C THR A 437 -52.98 -28.22 -19.71
N SER A 438 -52.76 -29.25 -18.89
CA SER A 438 -51.71 -30.25 -18.83
C SER A 438 -51.91 -31.49 -19.72
N ASN A 439 -50.79 -32.22 -19.91
CA ASN A 439 -50.62 -33.70 -19.94
C ASN A 439 -50.34 -34.42 -21.27
N GLN A 440 -49.28 -35.24 -21.15
CA GLN A 440 -49.00 -36.58 -21.71
C GLN A 440 -48.66 -36.72 -23.20
N GLU A 441 -47.46 -37.27 -23.45
CA GLU A 441 -47.36 -38.66 -23.95
C GLU A 441 -45.97 -39.27 -23.73
N ASN A 442 -46.00 -40.53 -23.27
CA ASN A 442 -44.90 -41.47 -23.06
C ASN A 442 -44.74 -42.30 -24.35
N THR A 443 -43.52 -42.74 -24.68
CA THR A 443 -43.29 -44.09 -25.23
C THR A 443 -41.83 -44.49 -25.06
N ASN A 444 -41.63 -45.58 -24.32
CA ASN A 444 -40.40 -46.37 -24.18
C ASN A 444 -40.33 -47.47 -25.24
N SER A 445 -39.11 -47.88 -25.61
CA SER A 445 -38.65 -49.30 -25.70
C SER A 445 -37.14 -49.27 -25.97
N ASP A 446 -36.27 -49.72 -25.06
CA ASP A 446 -35.86 -51.12 -24.78
C ASP A 446 -35.24 -51.80 -26.00
N LEU A 447 -34.15 -52.57 -25.97
CA LEU A 447 -33.12 -53.00 -25.02
C LEU A 447 -32.26 -53.98 -25.87
N LEU A 448 -30.95 -54.13 -25.60
CA LEU A 448 -30.28 -55.41 -25.34
C LEU A 448 -28.74 -55.28 -25.35
N LYS A 449 -28.16 -56.04 -24.41
CA LYS A 449 -26.76 -56.15 -23.96
C LYS A 449 -26.05 -57.35 -24.60
N GLU A 450 -24.79 -57.52 -24.18
CA GLU A 450 -23.95 -58.73 -24.11
C GLU A 450 -22.97 -58.93 -25.27
N GLU A 451 -21.73 -59.40 -25.11
CA GLU A 451 -20.87 -59.70 -23.96
C GLU A 451 -19.41 -59.83 -24.46
N ALA A 452 -18.47 -60.01 -23.54
CA ALA A 452 -17.02 -60.09 -23.72
C ALA A 452 -16.50 -61.44 -24.27
N VAL A 453 -15.18 -61.46 -24.59
CA VAL A 453 -14.14 -62.55 -24.60
C VAL A 453 -13.13 -62.14 -25.71
N GLY A 454 -11.80 -62.08 -25.59
CA GLY A 454 -10.79 -62.75 -24.75
C GLY A 454 -9.77 -63.47 -25.68
N SER A 455 -8.48 -63.54 -25.28
CA SER A 455 -7.30 -64.27 -25.87
C SER A 455 -6.34 -63.41 -26.72
N SER A 456 -5.13 -63.06 -26.21
CA SER A 456 -3.79 -63.73 -26.31
C SER A 456 -3.21 -63.69 -27.75
N GLU A 457 -1.92 -63.50 -28.04
CA GLU A 457 -0.69 -63.96 -27.41
C GLU A 457 0.55 -63.34 -28.15
N TYR A 458 1.62 -63.04 -27.40
CA TYR A 458 3.06 -63.16 -27.73
C TYR A 458 3.70 -62.63 -29.04
N SER A 459 4.75 -61.80 -28.91
CA SER A 459 6.16 -62.23 -29.13
C SER A 459 7.19 -61.14 -28.75
N HIS A 460 8.26 -61.61 -28.11
CA HIS A 460 9.51 -60.96 -27.69
C HIS A 460 10.57 -61.03 -28.81
N ASP A 461 11.47 -60.04 -28.88
CA ASP A 461 12.95 -60.15 -28.87
C ASP A 461 13.55 -58.71 -29.01
N ASP A 462 14.34 -58.17 -28.09
CA ASP A 462 15.81 -58.33 -27.88
C ASP A 462 16.61 -58.12 -29.20
N THR A 463 17.66 -57.30 -29.33
CA THR A 463 18.83 -57.07 -28.47
C THR A 463 19.71 -55.92 -29.04
N SER A 464 20.42 -55.22 -28.14
CA SER A 464 21.86 -54.86 -28.18
C SER A 464 22.48 -53.73 -29.04
N GLU A 465 23.41 -53.04 -28.35
CA GLU A 465 24.71 -52.46 -28.77
C GLU A 465 24.74 -51.21 -29.67
N GLN A 466 24.94 -50.02 -29.08
CA GLN A 466 26.24 -49.31 -28.93
C GLN A 466 26.07 -47.91 -28.34
#